data_AF-A0A3M0WNC2-F1
#
_entry.id   AF-A0A3M0WNC2-F1
#
_cell.length_a   1.000
_cell.length_b   1.000
_cell.length_c   1.000
_cell.angle_alpha   90.00
_cell.angle_beta   90.00
_cell.angle_gamma   90.00
#
_symmetry.space_group_name_H-M   'P 1'
#
loop_
_entity.id
_entity.type
_entity.pdbx_description
1 polymer ?
#
loop_
_entity_poly.entity_id
_entity_poly.type
_entity_poly.pdbx_seq_one_letter_code
_entity_poly.pdbx_strand_id
1 'polypeptide(L)'
;DILWILKGGGFFGAHAPAGRYNPGEKAWFWTLTIAGIVLSATGILLLFPDHLGPRLAAELFGLQDQRMVTTYAEIAHVTAAVIVIAFALGHIYLGTWGTEGTFESMADGCVDENWARTHHELWLEEVKAKGEEEPPCP
;
A
#
# COMPACT_ATOMS: atom_id res chain seq x y z
N ASP A 1 15.00 -0.20 -6.56
CA ASP A 1 13.71 0.32 -7.06
C ASP A 1 13.66 0.51 -8.58
N ILE A 2 14.43 1.41 -9.19
CA ILE A 2 14.37 1.66 -10.65
C ILE A 2 14.56 0.39 -11.49
N LEU A 3 15.57 -0.43 -11.17
CA LEU A 3 15.83 -1.69 -11.88
C LEU A 3 14.68 -2.69 -11.79
N TRP A 4 13.98 -2.75 -10.66
CA TRP A 4 12.84 -3.64 -10.48
C TRP A 4 11.65 -3.17 -11.34
N ILE A 5 11.40 -1.86 -11.37
CA ILE A 5 10.34 -1.26 -12.20
C ILE A 5 10.63 -1.50 -13.70
N LEU A 6 11.87 -1.26 -14.14
CA LEU A 6 12.28 -1.48 -15.53
C LEU A 6 12.14 -2.95 -15.96
N LYS A 7 12.32 -3.89 -15.03
CA LYS A 7 12.10 -5.32 -15.25
C LYS A 7 10.65 -5.76 -15.06
N GLY A 8 9.73 -4.81 -14.86
CA GLY A 8 8.31 -5.09 -14.66
C GLY A 8 8.04 -6.00 -13.48
N GLY A 9 8.83 -5.91 -12.42
CA GLY A 9 8.67 -6.72 -11.20
C GLY A 9 8.83 -8.22 -11.36
N GLY A 10 9.44 -8.69 -12.46
CA GLY A 10 9.64 -10.12 -12.70
C GLY A 10 8.51 -10.81 -13.45
N PHE A 11 7.38 -10.13 -13.69
CA PHE A 11 6.23 -10.71 -14.41
C PHE A 11 6.54 -11.12 -15.85
N PHE A 12 7.56 -10.52 -16.47
CA PHE A 12 7.96 -10.80 -17.85
C PHE A 12 9.17 -11.75 -17.94
N GLY A 13 9.43 -12.54 -16.89
CA GLY A 13 10.48 -13.56 -16.86
C GLY A 13 11.90 -13.04 -16.61
N ALA A 14 12.07 -11.73 -16.38
CA ALA A 14 13.35 -11.14 -16.03
C ALA A 14 13.49 -11.01 -14.50
N HIS A 15 14.51 -11.64 -13.90
CA HIS A 15 14.75 -11.58 -12.46
C HIS A 15 14.92 -10.14 -11.97
N ALA A 16 14.05 -9.69 -11.05
CA ALA A 16 13.96 -8.30 -10.61
C ALA A 16 14.53 -8.12 -9.20
N PRO A 17 15.70 -7.46 -9.03
CA PRO A 17 16.32 -7.26 -7.72
C PRO A 17 15.42 -6.44 -6.79
N ALA A 18 15.16 -6.93 -5.59
CA ALA A 18 14.43 -6.22 -4.54
C ALA A 18 15.07 -6.41 -3.16
N GLY A 19 15.00 -5.37 -2.34
CA GLY A 19 15.31 -5.43 -0.90
C GLY A 19 14.09 -5.91 -0.11
N ARG A 20 14.02 -5.64 1.20
CA ARG A 20 12.98 -6.21 2.10
C ARG A 20 11.55 -5.93 1.63
N TYR A 21 11.35 -4.77 1.01
CA TYR A 21 10.12 -4.40 0.32
C TYR A 21 10.42 -3.98 -1.12
N ASN A 22 9.69 -4.55 -2.07
CA ASN A 22 9.79 -4.22 -3.48
C ASN A 22 9.02 -2.91 -3.80
N PRO A 23 9.26 -2.28 -4.97
CA PRO A 23 8.53 -1.07 -5.37
C PRO A 23 7.00 -1.19 -5.41
N GLY A 24 6.45 -2.36 -5.74
CA GLY A 24 5.00 -2.61 -5.72
C GLY A 24 4.43 -2.54 -4.30
N GLU A 25 5.09 -3.18 -3.34
CA GLU A 25 4.72 -3.12 -1.92
C GLU A 25 4.86 -1.71 -1.35
N LYS A 26 5.93 -0.99 -1.72
CA LYS A 26 6.11 0.43 -1.36
C LYS A 26 4.99 1.29 -1.94
N ALA A 27 4.59 1.04 -3.19
CA ALA A 27 3.48 1.76 -3.82
C ALA A 27 2.17 1.49 -3.08
N TRP A 28 1.90 0.23 -2.69
CA TRP A 28 0.75 -0.11 -1.85
C TRP A 28 0.76 0.63 -0.51
N PHE A 29 1.89 0.63 0.20
CA PHE A 29 2.06 1.35 1.46
C PHE A 29 1.73 2.85 1.33
N TRP A 30 2.31 3.53 0.33
CA TRP A 30 2.10 4.96 0.15
C TRP A 30 0.69 5.29 -0.33
N THR A 31 0.11 4.46 -1.20
CA THR A 31 -1.29 4.60 -1.63
C THR A 31 -2.23 4.50 -0.43
N LEU A 32 -2.09 3.46 0.40
CA LEU A 32 -2.91 3.30 1.60
C LEU A 32 -2.72 4.46 2.59
N THR A 33 -1.48 4.91 2.79
CA THR A 33 -1.18 6.00 3.74
C THR A 33 -1.85 7.29 3.31
N ILE A 34 -1.65 7.71 2.05
CA ILE A 34 -2.17 8.98 1.54
C ILE A 34 -3.69 8.90 1.36
N ALA A 35 -4.18 7.85 0.69
CA ALA A 35 -5.62 7.70 0.45
C ALA A 35 -6.39 7.45 1.76
N GLY A 36 -5.80 6.75 2.74
CA GLY A 36 -6.38 6.57 4.06
C GLY A 36 -6.58 7.88 4.82
N ILE A 37 -5.62 8.81 4.72
CA ILE A 37 -5.77 10.17 5.27
C ILE A 37 -6.90 10.91 4.55
N VAL A 38 -6.93 10.88 3.21
CA VAL A 38 -7.99 11.53 2.42
C VAL A 38 -9.36 10.96 2.76
N LEU A 39 -9.51 9.63 2.77
CA LEU A 39 -10.74 8.93 3.11
C LEU A 39 -11.21 9.26 4.53
N SER A 40 -10.30 9.29 5.50
CA SER A 40 -10.64 9.62 6.89
C SER A 40 -11.10 11.08 7.02
N ALA A 41 -10.35 12.01 6.44
CA ALA A 41 -10.68 13.45 6.50
C ALA A 41 -12.01 13.74 5.81
N THR A 42 -12.18 13.29 4.56
CA THR A 42 -13.42 13.48 3.80
C THR A 42 -14.59 12.71 4.41
N GLY A 43 -14.37 11.51 4.94
CA GLY A 43 -15.37 10.72 5.63
C GLY A 43 -15.92 11.42 6.88
N ILE A 44 -15.06 12.09 7.66
CA ILE A 44 -15.50 12.91 8.80
C ILE A 44 -16.38 14.08 8.32
N LEU A 45 -16.01 14.75 7.22
CA LEU A 45 -16.82 15.83 6.66
C LEU A 45 -18.21 15.33 6.19
N LEU A 46 -18.25 14.14 5.59
CA LEU A 46 -19.47 13.53 5.05
C LEU A 46 -20.38 12.89 6.12
N LEU A 47 -19.81 12.39 7.23
CA LEU A 47 -20.58 11.82 8.35
C LEU A 47 -21.36 12.88 9.14
N PHE A 48 -20.86 14.12 9.18
CA PHE A 48 -21.45 15.21 9.96
C PHE A 48 -21.69 16.48 9.11
N PRO A 49 -22.52 16.40 8.07
CA PRO A 49 -22.67 17.45 7.07
C PRO A 49 -23.30 18.74 7.60
N ASP A 50 -24.06 18.68 8.70
CA ASP A 50 -24.72 19.84 9.33
C ASP A 50 -24.03 20.32 10.62
N HIS A 51 -22.93 19.67 11.02
CA HIS A 51 -22.29 19.90 12.32
C HIS A 51 -20.78 20.12 12.19
N LEU A 52 -20.01 19.06 12.41
CA LEU A 52 -18.56 19.12 12.55
C LEU A 52 -17.88 19.42 11.19
N GLY A 53 -18.41 18.88 10.10
CA GLY A 53 -17.83 19.04 8.76
C GLY A 53 -17.74 20.50 8.31
N PRO A 54 -18.85 21.25 8.28
CA PRO A 54 -18.86 22.66 7.92
C PRO A 54 -18.01 23.56 8.81
N ARG A 55 -18.00 23.31 10.13
CA ARG A 55 -17.20 24.10 11.07
C ARG A 55 -15.71 23.89 10.83
N LEU A 56 -15.27 22.63 10.70
CA LEU A 56 -13.88 22.33 10.37
C LEU A 56 -13.49 22.90 9.01
N ALA A 57 -14.36 22.81 8.00
CA ALA A 57 -14.08 23.36 6.68
C ALA A 57 -13.99 24.90 6.68
N ALA A 58 -14.83 25.57 7.46
CA ALA A 58 -14.77 27.02 7.63
C ALA A 58 -13.51 27.45 8.40
N GLU A 59 -13.13 26.75 9.48
CA GLU A 59 -11.97 27.11 10.30
C GLU A 59 -10.63 26.77 9.63
N LEU A 60 -10.52 25.62 8.97
CA LEU A 60 -9.27 25.15 8.36
C LEU A 60 -9.04 25.73 6.97
N PHE A 61 -10.12 25.96 6.20
CA PHE A 61 -10.03 26.30 4.78
C PHE A 61 -10.82 27.56 4.39
N GLY A 62 -11.50 28.22 5.33
CA GLY A 62 -12.31 29.42 5.04
C GLY A 62 -13.56 29.13 4.20
N LEU A 63 -13.96 27.87 4.07
CA LEU A 63 -15.08 27.45 3.22
C LEU A 63 -16.39 27.48 4.01
N GLN A 64 -17.26 28.44 3.69
CA GLN A 64 -18.55 28.63 4.36
C GLN A 64 -19.72 27.99 3.59
N ASP A 65 -19.55 27.73 2.29
CA ASP A 65 -20.58 27.08 1.48
C ASP A 65 -20.57 25.56 1.73
N GLN A 66 -21.52 25.12 2.55
CA GLN A 66 -21.69 23.71 2.93
C GLN A 66 -21.86 22.78 1.72
N ARG A 67 -22.59 23.23 0.70
CA ARG A 67 -22.84 22.41 -0.50
C ARG A 67 -21.53 22.21 -1.26
N MET A 68 -20.70 23.24 -1.37
CA MET A 68 -19.39 23.11 -2.01
C MET A 68 -18.48 22.17 -1.21
N VAL A 69 -18.43 22.30 0.12
CA VAL A 69 -17.62 21.45 0.99
C VAL A 69 -17.99 19.97 0.84
N THR A 70 -19.28 19.64 0.95
CA THR A 70 -19.74 18.23 0.84
C THR A 70 -19.51 17.69 -0.57
N THR A 71 -19.73 18.48 -1.62
CA THR A 71 -19.47 18.07 -3.01
C THR A 71 -17.99 17.73 -3.23
N TYR A 72 -17.06 18.58 -2.78
CA TYR A 72 -15.63 18.29 -2.94
C TYR A 72 -15.17 17.11 -2.06
N ALA A 73 -15.71 17.01 -0.84
CA ALA A 73 -15.43 15.88 0.03
C ALA A 73 -15.88 14.56 -0.61
N GLU A 74 -17.06 14.52 -1.22
CA GLU A 74 -17.59 13.35 -1.92
C GLU A 74 -16.72 12.95 -3.12
N ILE A 75 -16.38 13.91 -3.99
CA ILE A 75 -15.51 13.65 -5.16
C ILE A 75 -14.15 13.08 -4.72
N ALA A 76 -13.54 13.69 -3.72
CA ALA A 76 -12.25 13.25 -3.19
C ALA A 76 -12.37 11.86 -2.53
N HIS A 77 -13.43 11.62 -1.75
CA HIS A 77 -13.67 10.35 -1.06
C HIS A 77 -13.87 9.21 -2.06
N VAL A 78 -14.77 9.39 -3.04
CA VAL A 78 -15.06 8.35 -4.05
C VAL A 78 -13.83 8.08 -4.91
N THR A 79 -13.09 9.11 -5.30
CA THR A 79 -11.85 8.95 -6.08
C THR A 79 -10.81 8.15 -5.30
N ALA A 80 -10.56 8.53 -4.04
CA ALA A 80 -9.63 7.81 -3.17
C ALA A 80 -10.09 6.36 -2.92
N ALA A 81 -11.40 6.13 -2.71
CA ALA A 81 -11.97 4.81 -2.49
C ALA A 81 -11.75 3.90 -3.71
N VAL A 82 -12.03 4.39 -4.92
CA VAL A 82 -11.81 3.63 -6.16
C VAL A 82 -10.34 3.26 -6.33
N ILE A 83 -9.41 4.19 -6.06
CA ILE A 83 -7.96 3.92 -6.14
C ILE A 83 -7.56 2.84 -5.13
N VAL A 84 -8.00 2.96 -3.87
CA VAL A 84 -7.70 1.97 -2.82
C VAL A 84 -8.27 0.61 -3.18
N ILE A 85 -9.52 0.54 -3.66
CA ILE A 85 -10.14 -0.72 -4.07
C ILE A 85 -9.33 -1.37 -5.21
N ALA A 86 -8.94 -0.61 -6.23
CA ALA A 86 -8.15 -1.14 -7.34
C ALA A 86 -6.80 -1.70 -6.87
N PHE A 87 -6.08 -0.97 -6.02
CA PHE A 87 -4.82 -1.45 -5.44
C PHE A 87 -5.02 -2.63 -4.49
N ALA A 88 -6.09 -2.63 -3.69
CA ALA A 88 -6.41 -3.71 -2.75
C ALA A 88 -6.65 -5.03 -3.50
N LEU A 89 -7.36 -5.00 -4.64
CA LEU A 89 -7.54 -6.18 -5.48
C LEU A 89 -6.20 -6.71 -5.98
N GLY A 90 -5.30 -5.83 -6.43
CA GLY A 90 -3.93 -6.22 -6.81
C GLY A 90 -3.13 -6.80 -5.64
N HIS A 91 -3.20 -6.17 -4.47
CA HIS A 91 -2.51 -6.62 -3.26
C HIS A 91 -3.01 -7.99 -2.80
N ILE A 92 -4.34 -8.19 -2.76
CA ILE A 92 -4.95 -9.48 -2.42
C ILE A 92 -4.53 -10.55 -3.44
N TYR A 93 -4.59 -10.23 -4.74
CA TYR A 93 -4.18 -11.16 -5.78
C TYR A 93 -2.73 -11.61 -5.60
N LEU A 94 -1.78 -10.68 -5.47
CA LEU A 94 -0.37 -11.00 -5.30
C LEU A 94 -0.06 -11.70 -3.97
N GLY A 95 -0.72 -11.27 -2.89
CA GLY A 95 -0.53 -11.83 -1.57
C GLY A 95 -1.14 -13.22 -1.37
N THR A 96 -1.97 -13.71 -2.30
CA THR A 96 -2.63 -15.02 -2.18
C THR A 96 -2.29 -15.97 -3.33
N TRP A 97 -2.50 -15.55 -4.58
CA TRP A 97 -2.36 -16.43 -5.75
C TRP A 97 -1.21 -16.02 -6.66
N GLY A 98 -1.00 -14.73 -6.89
CA GLY A 98 0.02 -14.23 -7.81
C GLY A 98 1.46 -14.51 -7.39
N THR A 99 1.70 -14.81 -6.12
CA THR A 99 3.02 -15.14 -5.58
C THR A 99 2.91 -16.22 -4.52
N GLU A 100 3.13 -17.48 -4.91
CA GLU A 100 3.05 -18.65 -4.02
C GLU A 100 3.93 -18.48 -2.76
N GLY A 101 3.43 -18.91 -1.60
CA GLY A 101 4.12 -18.80 -0.31
C GLY A 101 4.01 -17.42 0.36
N THR A 102 3.47 -16.40 -0.33
CA THR A 102 3.34 -15.04 0.25
C THR A 102 2.26 -14.97 1.32
N PHE A 103 1.17 -15.72 1.19
CA PHE A 103 0.11 -15.72 2.21
C PHE A 103 0.60 -16.41 3.49
N GLU A 104 1.18 -17.60 3.34
CA GLU A 104 1.72 -18.39 4.44
C GLU A 104 2.80 -17.61 5.18
N SER A 105 3.69 -16.91 4.46
CA SER A 105 4.71 -16.09 5.10
C SER A 105 4.17 -14.89 5.87
N MET A 106 3.05 -14.31 5.46
CA MET A 106 2.36 -13.28 6.25
C MET A 106 1.68 -13.87 7.50
N ALA A 107 1.15 -15.09 7.40
CA ALA A 107 0.43 -15.75 8.49
C ALA A 107 1.37 -16.31 9.56
N ASP A 108 2.43 -16.99 9.14
CA ASP A 108 3.39 -17.68 10.01
C ASP A 108 4.57 -16.77 10.40
N GLY A 109 4.81 -15.70 9.65
CA GLY A 109 5.92 -14.77 9.87
C GLY A 109 7.27 -15.28 9.38
N CYS A 110 7.31 -16.40 8.66
CA CYS A 110 8.53 -17.03 8.16
C CYS A 110 8.52 -17.11 6.62
N VAL A 111 9.68 -17.00 5.99
CA VAL A 111 9.84 -17.16 4.53
C VAL A 111 10.93 -18.19 4.27
N ASP A 112 10.76 -19.03 3.25
CA ASP A 112 11.83 -19.92 2.84
C ASP A 112 12.90 -19.17 2.02
N GLU A 113 14.10 -19.73 1.99
CA GLU A 113 15.23 -19.11 1.30
C GLU A 113 15.00 -18.97 -0.22
N ASN A 114 14.31 -19.93 -0.85
CA ASN A 114 14.08 -19.88 -2.30
C ASN A 114 13.09 -18.77 -2.67
N TRP A 115 12.05 -18.58 -1.86
CA TRP A 115 11.14 -17.45 -2.01
C TRP A 115 11.88 -16.12 -1.82
N ALA A 116 12.70 -16.00 -0.77
CA ALA A 116 13.48 -14.80 -0.51
C ALA A 116 14.48 -14.51 -1.65
N ARG A 117 15.12 -15.53 -2.20
CA ARG A 117 16.02 -15.42 -3.36
C ARG A 117 15.30 -14.93 -4.61
N THR A 118 14.06 -15.38 -4.83
CA THR A 118 13.30 -15.06 -6.04
C THR A 118 12.68 -13.66 -5.96
N HIS A 119 12.17 -13.27 -4.79
CA HIS A 119 11.35 -12.07 -4.64
C HIS A 119 12.08 -10.91 -3.93
N HIS A 120 13.11 -11.19 -3.13
CA HIS A 120 13.78 -10.25 -2.24
C HIS A 120 15.29 -10.52 -2.12
N GLU A 121 15.97 -10.78 -3.25
CA GLU A 121 17.37 -11.24 -3.27
C GLU A 121 18.34 -10.35 -2.47
N LEU A 122 18.18 -9.03 -2.57
CA LEU A 122 19.08 -8.08 -1.91
C LEU A 122 18.90 -8.13 -0.40
N TRP A 123 17.68 -8.39 0.05
CA TRP A 123 17.42 -8.58 1.48
C TRP A 123 17.98 -9.91 1.98
N LEU A 124 17.89 -10.99 1.19
CA LEU A 124 18.51 -12.25 1.55
C LEU A 124 20.04 -12.12 1.69
N GLU A 125 20.68 -11.38 0.79
CA GLU A 125 22.12 -11.06 0.89
C GLU A 125 22.45 -10.28 2.18
N GLU A 126 21.63 -9.28 2.54
CA GLU A 126 21.78 -8.51 3.77
C GLU A 126 21.62 -9.37 5.04
N VAL A 127 20.69 -10.32 5.04
CA VAL A 127 20.45 -11.26 6.16
C VAL A 127 21.65 -12.18 6.33
N LYS A 128 22.11 -12.81 5.24
CA LYS A 128 23.28 -13.70 5.26
C LYS A 128 24.56 -12.97 5.65
N ALA A 129 24.72 -11.71 5.23
CA ALA A 129 25.85 -10.87 5.62
C ALA A 129 25.88 -10.57 7.14
N LYS A 130 24.74 -10.66 7.84
CA LYS A 130 24.65 -10.51 9.29
C LYS A 130 24.92 -11.79 10.08
N GLY A 131 25.18 -12.91 9.40
CA GLY A 131 25.47 -14.20 10.04
C GLY A 131 24.23 -15.02 10.38
N GLU A 132 23.06 -14.66 9.85
CA GLU A 132 21.84 -15.48 9.92
C GLU A 132 21.87 -16.49 8.77
N GLU A 133 21.88 -17.80 9.07
CA GLU A 133 21.94 -18.87 8.05
C GLU A 133 20.63 -19.02 7.27
N GLU A 134 19.50 -18.69 7.90
CA GLU A 134 18.15 -18.76 7.33
C GLU A 134 17.39 -17.45 7.56
N PRO A 135 16.38 -17.13 6.73
CA PRO A 135 15.52 -15.97 6.97
C PRO A 135 14.87 -16.03 8.36
N PRO A 136 14.71 -14.89 9.05
CA PRO A 136 14.19 -14.88 10.41
C PRO A 136 12.77 -15.47 10.47
N CYS A 137 12.58 -16.40 11.40
CA CYS A 137 11.32 -17.02 11.77
C CYS A 137 11.12 -16.79 13.28
N PRO A 138 9.98 -16.21 13.73
CA PRO A 138 9.70 -15.97 15.15
C PRO A 138 9.64 -17.25 16.01
#